data_AF-A0A920SGP5-F1
#
_entry.id   AF-A0A920SGP5-F1
#
_cell.length_a   1.000
_cell.length_b   1.000
_cell.length_c   1.000
_cell.angle_alpha   90.00
_cell.angle_beta   90.00
_cell.angle_gamma   90.00
#
_symmetry.space_group_name_H-M   'P 1'
#
loop_
_entity.id
_entity.type
_entity.pdbx_description
1 polymer ?
#
loop_
_entity_poly.entity_id
_entity_poly.type
_entity_poly.pdbx_seq_one_letter_code
_entity_poly.pdbx_strand_id
1 'polypeptide(L)'
;MVITREPLTDYLPIQRKPESGQDPEDAPVVTQYEMHGVEDLGLLKMDFLGLRNLDVITDTLVLIERTTGTVVDIDAVDLKDGPTYEMLSRGDSIGVFQLESGPMRSLMRSLAPTTFEDVAAFGGVVQARSDVHQHA
;
A
#
# COMPACT_ATOMS: atom_id res chain seq x y z
N MET A 1 -5.83 13.48 -4.77
CA MET A 1 -6.51 14.08 -5.95
C MET A 1 -7.77 14.79 -5.47
N VAL A 2 -8.10 15.96 -6.03
CA VAL A 2 -9.28 16.74 -5.65
C VAL A 2 -10.29 16.70 -6.79
N ILE A 3 -11.55 16.41 -6.48
CA ILE A 3 -12.63 16.33 -7.46
C ILE A 3 -13.73 17.32 -7.04
N THR A 4 -14.16 18.15 -7.98
CA THR A 4 -15.19 19.18 -7.78
C THR A 4 -16.24 19.10 -8.87
N ARG A 5 -17.45 19.61 -8.60
CA ARG A 5 -18.55 19.61 -9.57
C ARG A 5 -18.43 20.80 -10.53
N GLU A 6 -18.13 21.98 -10.00
CA GLU A 6 -17.80 23.20 -10.73
C GLU A 6 -16.27 23.34 -10.90
N PRO A 7 -15.75 24.23 -11.77
CA PRO A 7 -14.31 24.39 -11.99
C PRO A 7 -13.50 24.59 -10.70
N LEU A 8 -12.36 23.90 -10.57
CA LEU A 8 -11.49 23.98 -9.39
C LEU A 8 -11.07 25.42 -9.03
N THR A 9 -10.91 26.28 -10.04
CA THR A 9 -10.55 27.70 -9.89
C THR A 9 -11.58 28.53 -9.14
N ASP A 10 -12.84 28.06 -9.07
CA ASP A 10 -13.90 28.76 -8.35
C ASP A 10 -13.81 28.52 -6.83
N TYR A 11 -13.08 27.46 -6.42
CA TYR A 11 -12.90 27.08 -5.02
C TYR A 11 -11.50 27.36 -4.50
N LEU A 12 -10.47 27.14 -5.32
CA LEU A 12 -9.08 27.27 -4.91
C LEU A 12 -8.14 27.66 -6.06
N PRO A 13 -7.01 28.34 -5.75
CA PRO A 13 -5.98 28.60 -6.73
C PRO A 13 -5.24 27.31 -7.12
N ILE A 14 -5.06 27.10 -8.43
CA ILE A 14 -4.29 26.00 -9.01
C ILE A 14 -3.00 26.53 -9.65
N GLN A 15 -2.03 25.64 -9.84
CA GLN A 15 -0.81 25.92 -10.59
C GLN A 15 -0.38 24.69 -11.39
N ARG A 16 0.36 24.90 -12.48
CA ARG A 16 1.06 23.81 -13.16
C ARG A 16 2.42 23.63 -12.49
N LYS A 17 2.77 22.39 -12.17
CA LYS A 17 4.08 22.05 -11.59
C LYS A 17 4.99 21.52 -12.70
N PRO A 18 5.85 22.37 -13.32
CA PRO A 18 6.72 21.93 -14.39
C PRO A 18 7.74 20.91 -13.87
N GLU A 19 7.98 19.86 -14.66
CA GLU A 19 9.01 18.86 -14.41
C GLU A 19 10.13 18.97 -15.47
N SER A 20 11.36 18.72 -15.06
CA SER A 20 12.53 18.84 -15.93
C SER A 20 12.42 17.90 -17.13
N GLY A 21 12.41 18.47 -18.34
CA GLY A 21 12.30 17.71 -19.59
C GLY A 21 10.88 17.51 -20.11
N GLN A 22 9.87 18.10 -19.46
CA GLN A 22 8.48 18.09 -19.91
C GLN A 22 8.05 19.46 -20.40
N ASP A 23 7.20 19.51 -21.44
CA ASP A 23 6.58 20.76 -21.89
C ASP A 23 5.72 21.33 -20.74
N PRO A 24 5.84 22.63 -20.40
CA PRO A 24 5.02 23.27 -19.39
C PRO A 24 3.50 23.11 -19.58
N GLU A 25 3.02 22.93 -20.83
CA GLU A 25 1.60 22.69 -21.12
C GLU A 25 1.12 21.29 -20.69
N ASP A 26 2.04 20.31 -20.70
CA ASP A 26 1.80 18.93 -20.27
C ASP A 26 2.05 18.72 -18.77
N ALA A 27 2.50 19.77 -18.07
CA ALA A 27 2.80 19.70 -16.65
C ALA A 27 1.54 19.44 -15.81
N PRO A 28 1.65 18.59 -14.77
CA PRO A 28 0.52 18.25 -13.90
C PRO A 28 -0.03 19.50 -13.19
N VAL A 29 -1.35 19.58 -13.13
CA VAL A 29 -2.08 20.63 -12.41
C VAL A 29 -2.17 20.23 -10.95
N VAL A 30 -1.73 21.11 -10.05
CA VAL A 30 -1.74 20.93 -8.60
C VAL A 30 -2.45 22.09 -7.92
N THR A 31 -3.08 21.82 -6.78
CA THR A 31 -3.60 22.86 -5.88
C THR A 31 -2.45 23.66 -5.27
N GLN A 32 -2.63 24.96 -5.06
CA GLN A 32 -1.68 25.78 -4.30
C GLN A 32 -1.89 25.67 -2.78
N TYR A 33 -3.05 25.16 -2.35
CA TYR A 33 -3.31 24.86 -0.94
C TYR A 33 -2.77 23.49 -0.55
N GLU A 34 -2.21 23.43 0.67
CA GLU A 34 -1.79 22.18 1.29
C GLU A 34 -3.00 21.35 1.73
N MET A 35 -2.75 20.07 2.06
CA MET A 35 -3.75 19.03 2.29
C MET A 35 -4.93 19.48 3.17
N HIS A 36 -4.65 20.08 4.33
CA HIS A 36 -5.69 20.49 5.28
C HIS A 36 -6.57 21.63 4.76
N GLY A 37 -5.98 22.57 4.00
CA GLY A 37 -6.73 23.70 3.43
C GLY A 37 -7.76 23.28 2.38
N VAL A 38 -7.59 22.12 1.74
CA VAL A 38 -8.55 21.57 0.77
C VAL A 38 -9.69 20.84 1.48
N GLU A 39 -9.38 20.12 2.57
CA GLU A 39 -10.38 19.41 3.38
C GLU A 39 -11.33 20.38 4.09
N ASP A 40 -10.80 21.50 4.60
CA ASP A 40 -11.60 22.55 5.25
C ASP A 40 -12.61 23.22 4.30
N LEU A 41 -12.34 23.20 2.99
CA LEU A 41 -13.26 23.69 1.96
C LEU A 41 -14.38 22.70 1.61
N GLY A 42 -14.37 21.51 2.22
CA GLY A 42 -15.39 20.47 2.00
C GLY A 42 -15.28 19.80 0.62
N LEU A 43 -14.12 19.86 -0.02
CA LEU A 43 -13.91 19.29 -1.35
C LEU A 43 -13.65 17.80 -1.28
N LEU A 44 -14.15 17.06 -2.27
CA LEU A 44 -13.97 15.61 -2.34
C LEU A 44 -12.52 15.28 -2.69
N LYS A 45 -11.86 14.59 -1.76
CA LYS A 45 -10.52 14.05 -1.93
C LYS A 45 -10.58 12.57 -2.24
N MET A 46 -9.85 12.13 -3.26
CA MET A 46 -9.56 10.73 -3.51
C MET A 46 -8.05 10.50 -3.51
N ASP A 47 -7.62 9.46 -2.81
CA ASP A 47 -6.23 9.04 -2.77
C ASP A 47 -6.02 7.86 -3.73
N PHE A 48 -5.23 8.10 -4.78
CA PHE A 48 -4.71 7.04 -5.63
C PHE A 48 -3.31 6.68 -5.12
N LEU A 49 -3.17 5.49 -4.56
CA LEU A 49 -1.90 4.99 -4.04
C LEU A 49 -1.27 4.05 -5.08
N GLY A 50 -0.09 4.42 -5.56
CA GLY A 50 0.74 3.53 -6.37
C GLY A 50 1.43 2.50 -5.48
N LEU A 51 0.82 1.34 -5.30
CA LEU A 51 1.37 0.27 -4.47
C LEU A 51 2.19 -0.70 -5.32
N ARG A 52 3.52 -0.60 -5.21
CA ARG A 52 4.48 -1.45 -5.93
C ARG A 52 4.28 -2.95 -5.70
N ASN A 53 3.70 -3.34 -4.55
CA ASN A 53 3.42 -4.74 -4.27
C ASN A 53 2.37 -5.33 -5.24
N LEU A 54 1.45 -4.53 -5.76
CA LEU A 54 0.44 -4.97 -6.73
C LEU A 54 1.09 -5.29 -8.08
N ASP A 55 2.09 -4.52 -8.50
CA ASP A 55 2.88 -4.81 -9.70
C ASP A 55 3.62 -6.14 -9.55
N VAL A 56 4.26 -6.36 -8.39
CA VAL A 56 4.98 -7.60 -8.09
C VAL A 56 4.03 -8.81 -8.11
N ILE A 57 2.83 -8.69 -7.54
CA ILE A 57 1.82 -9.75 -7.58
C ILE A 57 1.40 -10.03 -9.03
N THR A 58 1.12 -8.98 -9.81
CA THR A 58 0.73 -9.09 -11.22
C THR A 58 1.78 -9.83 -12.04
N ASP A 59 3.05 -9.42 -11.93
CA ASP A 59 4.18 -10.06 -12.61
C ASP A 59 4.34 -11.53 -12.19
N THR A 60 4.11 -11.82 -10.91
CA THR A 60 4.19 -13.19 -10.35
C THR A 60 3.11 -14.08 -10.96
N LEU A 61 1.87 -13.60 -11.07
CA LEU A 61 0.76 -14.36 -11.67
C LEU A 61 1.04 -14.68 -13.14
N VAL A 62 1.51 -13.68 -13.91
CA VAL A 62 1.92 -13.87 -15.32
C VAL A 62 3.04 -14.91 -15.43
N LEU A 63 4.00 -14.91 -14.50
CA LEU A 63 5.10 -15.86 -14.51
C LEU A 63 4.62 -17.29 -14.18
N ILE A 64 3.71 -17.45 -13.21
CA ILE A 64 3.12 -18.75 -12.87
C ILE A 64 2.37 -19.34 -14.06
N GLU A 65 1.55 -18.54 -14.74
CA GLU A 65 0.82 -18.97 -15.93
C GLU A 65 1.79 -19.42 -17.04
N ARG A 66 2.84 -18.63 -17.31
CA ARG A 66 3.83 -18.95 -18.34
C ARG A 66 4.66 -20.19 -18.06
N THR A 67 4.92 -20.50 -16.79
CA THR A 67 5.81 -21.60 -16.38
C THR A 67 5.07 -22.90 -16.10
N THR A 68 3.85 -22.83 -15.57
CA THR A 68 3.06 -23.99 -15.14
C THR A 68 1.82 -24.24 -16.00
N GLY A 69 1.39 -23.25 -16.79
CA GLY A 69 0.11 -23.27 -17.51
C GLY A 69 -1.11 -23.04 -16.60
N THR A 70 -0.91 -22.78 -15.31
CA THR A 70 -1.99 -22.58 -14.34
C THR A 70 -2.34 -21.11 -14.21
N VAL A 71 -3.61 -20.78 -14.39
CA VAL A 71 -4.14 -19.44 -14.10
C VAL A 71 -4.56 -19.41 -12.63
N VAL A 72 -3.93 -18.52 -11.86
CA VAL A 72 -4.24 -18.32 -10.44
C VAL A 72 -5.14 -17.09 -10.29
N ASP A 73 -6.29 -17.28 -9.65
CA ASP A 73 -7.16 -16.17 -9.25
C ASP A 73 -6.72 -15.68 -7.87
N ILE A 74 -6.16 -14.47 -7.81
CA ILE A 74 -5.64 -13.87 -6.59
C ILE A 74 -6.75 -13.53 -5.58
N ASP A 75 -7.96 -13.25 -6.05
CA ASP A 75 -9.09 -12.89 -5.18
C ASP A 75 -9.73 -14.12 -4.53
N ALA A 76 -9.40 -15.32 -5.01
CA ALA A 76 -9.96 -16.59 -4.57
C ALA A 76 -8.94 -17.53 -3.88
N VAL A 77 -7.78 -17.02 -3.47
CA VAL A 77 -6.75 -17.82 -2.78
C VAL A 77 -7.24 -18.33 -1.42
N ASP A 78 -6.80 -19.53 -1.04
CA ASP A 78 -7.15 -20.11 0.26
C ASP A 78 -6.37 -19.44 1.40
N LEU A 79 -7.09 -18.76 2.28
CA LEU A 79 -6.52 -18.13 3.48
C LEU A 79 -6.13 -19.14 4.57
N LYS A 80 -6.37 -20.44 4.38
CA LYS A 80 -6.03 -21.50 5.33
C LYS A 80 -4.84 -22.37 4.85
N ASP A 81 -4.04 -21.86 3.92
CA ASP A 81 -2.88 -22.56 3.39
C ASP A 81 -1.81 -22.84 4.46
N GLY A 82 -1.72 -24.10 4.89
CA GLY A 82 -0.76 -24.56 5.90
C GLY A 82 0.71 -24.25 5.56
N PRO A 83 1.20 -24.54 4.33
CA PRO A 83 2.55 -24.20 3.90
C PRO A 83 2.91 -22.71 4.07
N THR A 84 1.98 -21.81 3.79
CA THR A 84 2.17 -20.36 4.01
C THR A 84 2.39 -20.05 5.49
N TYR A 85 1.57 -20.59 6.40
CA TYR A 85 1.74 -20.40 7.84
C TYR A 85 3.04 -21.01 8.38
N GLU A 86 3.46 -22.17 7.86
CA GLU A 86 4.74 -22.78 8.22
C GLU A 86 5.92 -21.91 7.79
N MET A 87 5.88 -21.32 6.58
CA MET A 87 6.88 -20.38 6.10
C MET A 87 6.98 -19.14 7.01
N LEU A 88 5.84 -18.56 7.37
CA LEU A 88 5.78 -17.41 8.28
C LEU A 88 6.30 -17.77 9.69
N SER A 89 5.96 -18.95 10.19
CA SER A 89 6.41 -19.47 11.49
C SER A 89 7.93 -19.68 11.56
N ARG A 90 8.59 -19.95 10.43
CA ARG A 90 10.07 -19.98 10.35
C ARG A 90 10.68 -18.57 10.27
N GLY A 91 9.86 -17.55 10.01
CA GLY A 91 10.29 -16.19 9.73
C GLY A 91 10.96 -16.07 8.35
N ASP A 92 10.58 -16.92 7.40
CA ASP A 92 11.06 -16.92 6.01
C ASP A 92 10.24 -15.93 5.17
N SER A 93 10.19 -14.67 5.60
CA SER A 93 9.29 -13.64 5.04
C SER A 93 10.01 -12.51 4.29
N ILE A 94 11.26 -12.72 3.87
CA ILE A 94 11.96 -11.73 3.03
C ILE A 94 11.20 -11.59 1.71
N GLY A 95 10.78 -10.37 1.37
CA GLY A 95 9.95 -10.10 0.19
C GLY A 95 8.44 -10.24 0.42
N VAL A 96 8.00 -10.60 1.63
CA VAL A 96 6.59 -10.57 2.01
C VAL A 96 6.24 -9.19 2.55
N PHE A 97 5.29 -8.52 1.88
CA PHE A 97 4.87 -7.16 2.20
C PHE A 97 4.52 -7.00 3.69
N GLN A 98 5.00 -5.92 4.31
CA GLN A 98 4.87 -5.59 5.75
C GLN A 98 5.56 -6.55 6.75
N LEU A 99 5.92 -7.76 6.34
CA LEU A 99 6.41 -8.82 7.23
C LEU A 99 7.93 -9.09 7.13
N GLU A 100 8.67 -8.27 6.39
CA GLU A 100 10.09 -8.50 6.08
C GLU A 100 11.08 -8.06 7.17
N SER A 101 10.67 -7.18 8.09
CA SER A 101 11.59 -6.57 9.06
C SER A 101 12.16 -7.59 10.05
N GLY A 102 13.41 -7.39 10.50
CA GLY A 102 14.06 -8.26 11.47
C GLY A 102 13.25 -8.51 12.75
N PRO A 103 12.73 -7.47 13.42
CA PRO A 103 11.85 -7.62 14.58
C PRO A 103 10.57 -8.40 14.27
N MET A 104 9.95 -8.15 13.11
CA MET A 104 8.73 -8.85 12.69
C MET A 104 8.98 -10.34 12.48
N ARG A 105 10.08 -10.69 11.80
CA ARG A 105 10.50 -12.08 11.58
C ARG A 105 10.75 -12.81 12.90
N SER A 106 11.36 -12.14 13.87
CA SER A 106 11.54 -12.70 15.21
C SER A 106 10.21 -12.91 15.93
N LEU A 107 9.29 -11.95 15.81
CA LEU A 107 7.95 -12.04 16.39
C LEU A 107 7.16 -13.22 15.80
N MET A 108 7.18 -13.39 14.48
CA MET A 108 6.52 -14.51 13.82
C MET A 108 7.11 -15.87 14.22
N ARG A 109 8.43 -15.97 14.40
CA ARG A 109 9.06 -17.19 14.94
C ARG A 109 8.63 -17.51 16.37
N SER A 110 8.42 -16.50 17.19
CA SER A 110 8.01 -16.69 18.58
C SER A 110 6.52 -17.03 18.72
N LEU A 111 5.67 -16.48 17.86
CA LEU A 111 4.22 -16.65 17.95
C LEU A 111 3.68 -17.78 17.08
N ALA A 112 4.40 -18.18 16.02
CA ALA A 112 4.03 -19.26 15.10
C ALA A 112 2.57 -19.14 14.61
N PRO A 113 2.25 -18.15 13.76
CA PRO A 113 0.88 -17.87 13.34
C PRO A 113 0.27 -19.07 12.62
N THR A 114 -1.02 -19.34 12.89
CA THR A 114 -1.76 -20.47 12.29
C THR A 114 -3.03 -20.05 11.58
N THR A 115 -3.42 -18.78 11.73
CA THR A 115 -4.64 -18.21 11.18
C THR A 115 -4.36 -16.87 10.51
N PHE A 116 -5.28 -16.43 9.66
CA PHE A 116 -5.18 -15.15 8.98
C PHE A 116 -5.27 -13.99 9.98
N GLU A 117 -6.10 -14.16 11.02
CA GLU A 117 -6.25 -13.22 12.12
C GLU A 117 -4.93 -13.00 12.88
N ASP A 118 -4.12 -14.05 13.07
CA ASP A 118 -2.79 -13.91 13.68
C ASP A 118 -1.87 -13.03 12.80
N VAL A 119 -1.95 -13.21 11.48
CA VAL A 119 -1.16 -12.44 10.52
C VAL A 119 -1.61 -10.97 10.51
N ALA A 120 -2.92 -10.72 10.52
CA ALA A 120 -3.48 -9.37 10.59
C ALA A 120 -3.09 -8.66 11.90
N ALA A 121 -3.02 -9.38 13.02
CA ALA A 121 -2.62 -8.82 14.31
C ALA A 121 -1.19 -8.27 14.30
N PHE A 122 -0.27 -8.84 13.52
CA PHE A 122 1.09 -8.32 13.39
C PHE A 122 1.13 -6.89 12.84
N GLY A 123 0.27 -6.58 11.86
CA GLY A 123 0.14 -5.22 11.33
C GLY A 123 -0.30 -4.22 12.41
N GLY A 124 -1.28 -4.60 13.23
CA GLY A 124 -1.76 -3.77 14.35
C GLY A 124 -0.69 -3.55 15.44
N VAL A 125 0.10 -4.58 15.76
CA VAL A 125 1.17 -4.49 16.76
C VAL A 125 2.30 -3.54 16.31
N VAL A 126 2.62 -3.50 15.01
CA VAL A 126 3.61 -2.53 14.49
C VAL A 126 3.12 -1.12 14.68
N GLN A 127 1.86 -0.84 14.34
CA GLN A 127 1.26 0.50 14.45
C GLN A 127 1.31 1.01 15.89
N ALA A 128 0.91 0.17 16.85
CA ALA A 128 0.92 0.51 18.28
C ALA A 128 2.34 0.82 18.83
N ARG A 129 3.40 0.26 18.25
CA ARG A 129 4.79 0.57 18.67
C ARG A 129 5.34 1.85 18.05
N SER A 130 4.94 2.19 16.83
CA SER A 130 5.29 3.47 16.19
C SER A 130 4.71 4.67 16.93
N ASP A 131 3.48 4.55 17.44
CA ASP A 131 2.80 5.64 18.16
C ASP A 131 3.49 5.99 19.48
N VAL A 132 4.12 5.01 20.16
CA VAL A 132 4.87 5.22 21.41
C VAL A 132 6.17 5.99 21.19
N HIS A 133 6.78 5.90 20.01
CA HIS A 133 8.04 6.60 19.70
C HIS A 133 7.84 8.04 19.19
N GLN A 134 6.62 8.42 18.78
CA GLN A 134 6.34 9.81 18.39
C GLN A 134 5.94 10.70 19.57
N HIS A 135 5.82 10.16 20.79
CA HIS A 135 5.41 10.89 22.00
C HIS A 135 6.44 10.83 23.14
N ALA A 136 7.71 10.54 22.82
CA ALA A 136 8.85 10.60 23.73
C ALA A 136 9.89 11.60 23.22
#